data_AF-W9GA29-F1
#
_entry.id   AF-W9GA29-F1
#
_cell.length_a   1.000
_cell.length_b   1.000
_cell.length_c   1.000
_cell.angle_alpha   90.00
_cell.angle_beta   90.00
_cell.angle_gamma   90.00
#
_symmetry.space_group_name_H-M   'P 1'
#
loop_
_entity.id
_entity.type
_entity.pdbx_description
1 polymer ?
#
loop_
_entity_poly.entity_id
_entity_poly.type
_entity_poly.pdbx_seq_one_letter_code
_entity_poly.pdbx_strand_id
1 'polypeptide(L)'
;MPCATRSEASAMVEVWPLRGLRLQVGDLDLRPVTEADLPSLCAILPADLEMDPSATRYAALDDPSNRRAILVQSYWRCFGLWSPDDWALPFAVRLGGDLIGMQTLEGPDYRAERTVDSSSWLVRDARGKGSGKDMRRAILELAFRHLGAEAAVSSAVVDNGSSLGVSRALGYRDTHTSTLQHSGETLQHVRVERADWVASGRGTDVEITGVDAALPFFGLGDGG
;
A
#
# COMPACT_ATOMS: atom_id res chain seq x y z
N MET A 1 23.24 9.43 35.99
CA MET A 1 22.41 8.57 35.11
C MET A 1 22.69 8.99 33.68
N PRO A 2 23.20 8.12 32.79
CA PRO A 2 23.34 8.48 31.40
C PRO A 2 21.94 8.48 30.76
N CYS A 3 21.49 9.65 30.32
CA CYS A 3 20.34 9.81 29.44
C CYS A 3 20.71 9.12 28.11
N ALA A 4 20.20 7.92 27.87
CA ALA A 4 20.37 7.28 26.58
C ALA A 4 19.66 8.14 25.52
N THR A 5 20.45 8.80 24.67
CA THR A 5 19.94 9.51 23.50
C THR A 5 19.22 8.51 22.61
N ARG A 6 17.89 8.59 22.60
CA ARG A 6 17.03 7.84 21.66
C ARG A 6 17.38 8.24 20.22
N SER A 7 17.36 7.28 19.31
CA SER A 7 17.44 7.61 17.88
C SER A 7 16.19 8.36 17.44
N GLU A 8 16.32 9.27 16.48
CA GLU A 8 15.19 10.02 15.90
C GLU A 8 14.10 9.10 15.36
N ALA A 9 14.50 7.95 14.78
CA ALA A 9 13.57 6.93 14.29
C ALA A 9 12.72 6.33 15.44
N SER A 10 13.31 6.08 16.60
CA SER A 10 12.58 5.57 17.77
C SER A 10 11.63 6.62 18.34
N ALA A 11 12.03 7.89 18.36
CA ALA A 11 11.16 8.99 18.80
C ALA A 11 9.97 9.18 17.85
N MET A 12 10.18 9.03 16.55
CA MET A 12 9.10 9.13 15.56
C MET A 12 8.06 8.01 15.68
N VAL A 13 8.46 6.78 16.01
CA VAL A 13 7.51 5.68 16.26
C VAL A 13 6.64 5.95 17.49
N GLU A 14 7.16 6.64 18.50
CA GLU A 14 6.40 7.01 19.70
C GLU A 14 5.29 8.03 19.39
N VAL A 15 5.56 8.99 18.49
CA VAL A 15 4.62 10.04 18.08
C VAL A 15 3.67 9.58 16.96
N TRP A 16 4.17 8.77 16.03
CA TRP A 16 3.43 8.24 14.89
C TRP A 16 3.66 6.73 14.76
N PRO A 17 2.97 5.91 15.59
CA PRO A 17 3.16 4.45 15.67
C PRO A 17 3.01 3.68 14.36
N LEU A 18 2.30 4.23 13.37
CA LEU A 18 2.25 3.65 12.03
C LEU A 18 3.65 3.35 11.49
N ARG A 19 4.66 4.19 11.80
CA ARG A 19 6.07 4.01 11.41
C ARG A 19 6.71 2.73 11.96
N GLY A 20 6.15 2.17 13.01
CA GLY A 20 6.61 0.93 13.64
C GLY A 20 6.18 -0.32 12.88
N LEU A 21 5.18 -0.23 11.98
CA LEU A 21 4.67 -1.36 11.22
C LEU A 21 5.76 -2.00 10.36
N ARG A 22 5.87 -3.32 10.43
CA ARG A 22 6.69 -4.14 9.53
C ARG A 22 5.85 -5.32 9.08
N LEU A 23 5.86 -5.57 7.78
CA LEU A 23 5.23 -6.75 7.20
C LEU A 23 6.31 -7.52 6.42
N GLN A 24 6.40 -8.82 6.64
CA GLN A 24 7.43 -9.64 6.04
C GLN A 24 6.85 -10.92 5.43
N VAL A 25 7.35 -11.27 4.26
CA VAL A 25 7.06 -12.51 3.53
C VAL A 25 8.38 -13.04 2.97
N GLY A 26 8.97 -14.04 3.62
CA GLY A 26 10.31 -14.50 3.27
C GLY A 26 11.33 -13.35 3.31
N ASP A 27 11.99 -13.10 2.17
CA ASP A 27 12.97 -12.00 2.00
C ASP A 27 12.33 -10.65 1.60
N LEU A 28 11.01 -10.61 1.44
CA LEU A 28 10.27 -9.39 1.13
C LEU A 28 9.88 -8.67 2.43
N ASP A 29 10.26 -7.40 2.54
CA ASP A 29 9.98 -6.52 3.68
C ASP A 29 9.20 -5.28 3.20
N LEU A 30 8.11 -4.98 3.89
CA LEU A 30 7.28 -3.80 3.67
C LEU A 30 7.34 -2.92 4.92
N ARG A 31 7.72 -1.65 4.72
CA ARG A 31 7.75 -0.63 5.78
C ARG A 31 7.03 0.61 5.32
N PRO A 32 6.28 1.29 6.20
CA PRO A 32 5.68 2.58 5.87
C PRO A 32 6.73 3.51 5.26
N VAL A 33 6.45 4.06 4.08
CA VAL A 33 7.34 4.99 3.37
C VAL A 33 7.68 6.14 4.29
N THR A 34 8.92 6.59 4.35
CA THR A 34 9.34 7.82 5.05
C THR A 34 9.81 8.87 4.06
N GLU A 35 9.98 10.11 4.53
CA GLU A 35 10.56 11.17 3.69
C GLU A 35 11.96 10.82 3.18
N ALA A 36 12.75 10.06 3.96
CA ALA A 36 14.07 9.59 3.57
C ALA A 36 14.04 8.57 2.42
N ASP A 37 12.92 7.87 2.21
CA ASP A 37 12.76 6.94 1.10
C ASP A 37 12.40 7.65 -0.22
N LEU A 38 11.85 8.88 -0.16
CA LEU A 38 11.32 9.59 -1.33
C LEU A 38 12.36 9.82 -2.44
N PRO A 39 13.61 10.23 -2.17
CA PRO A 39 14.62 10.36 -3.22
C PRO A 39 14.87 9.04 -3.96
N SER A 40 14.95 7.92 -3.23
CA SER A 40 15.16 6.59 -3.81
C SER A 40 13.94 6.10 -4.58
N LEU A 41 12.73 6.28 -4.05
CA LEU A 41 11.48 5.95 -4.75
C LEU A 41 11.34 6.77 -6.04
N CYS A 42 11.69 8.06 -6.01
CA CYS A 42 11.72 8.94 -7.19
C CYS A 42 12.72 8.45 -8.24
N ALA A 43 13.87 7.93 -7.82
CA ALA A 43 14.93 7.46 -8.72
C ALA A 43 14.56 6.16 -9.45
N ILE A 44 13.75 5.30 -8.82
CA ILE A 44 13.32 4.01 -9.40
C ILE A 44 11.90 4.06 -9.99
N LEU A 45 11.26 5.23 -10.01
CA LEU A 45 9.89 5.41 -10.47
C LEU A 45 9.76 4.92 -11.92
N PRO A 46 8.96 3.86 -12.20
CA PRO A 46 8.87 3.32 -13.54
C PRO A 46 8.28 4.35 -14.51
N ALA A 47 8.88 4.50 -15.69
CA ALA A 47 8.35 5.41 -16.72
C ALA A 47 6.97 4.97 -17.25
N ASP A 48 6.67 3.68 -17.15
CA ASP A 48 5.39 3.07 -17.54
C ASP A 48 4.34 3.05 -16.42
N LEU A 49 4.64 3.61 -15.24
CA LEU A 49 3.63 3.76 -14.21
C LEU A 49 2.65 4.85 -14.64
N GLU A 50 1.37 4.51 -14.72
CA GLU A 50 0.31 5.49 -14.88
C GLU A 50 0.20 6.33 -13.59
N MET A 51 0.23 7.65 -13.74
CA MET A 51 0.06 8.58 -12.63
C MET A 51 -1.39 9.03 -12.58
N ASP A 52 -1.87 9.41 -11.39
CA ASP A 52 -3.19 10.02 -11.23
C ASP A 52 -3.36 11.20 -12.22
N PRO A 53 -4.33 11.12 -13.16
CA PRO A 53 -4.53 12.16 -14.16
C PRO A 53 -5.09 13.46 -13.57
N SER A 54 -5.67 13.41 -12.36
CA SER A 54 -6.16 14.58 -11.63
C SER A 54 -5.06 15.31 -10.85
N ALA A 55 -3.89 14.68 -10.69
CA ALA A 55 -2.78 15.27 -9.95
C ALA A 55 -2.28 16.56 -10.62
N THR A 56 -1.94 17.55 -9.79
CA THR A 56 -1.43 18.82 -10.26
C THR A 56 -0.13 18.65 -11.06
N ARG A 57 -0.13 19.14 -12.30
CA ARG A 57 1.07 19.27 -13.13
C ARG A 57 1.51 20.73 -13.18
N TYR A 58 2.82 20.94 -13.01
CA TYR A 58 3.45 22.25 -13.08
C TYR A 58 3.99 22.49 -14.48
N ALA A 59 3.46 23.50 -15.16
CA ALA A 59 3.80 23.80 -16.56
C ALA A 59 5.29 24.10 -16.80
N ALA A 60 6.02 24.54 -15.77
CA ALA A 60 7.46 24.83 -15.85
C ALA A 60 8.36 23.59 -15.66
N LEU A 61 7.78 22.42 -15.37
CA LEU A 61 8.52 21.17 -15.15
C LEU A 61 8.36 20.23 -16.35
N ASP A 62 9.40 19.45 -16.64
CA ASP A 62 9.30 18.32 -17.56
C ASP A 62 8.46 17.18 -16.97
N ASP A 63 8.12 16.18 -17.79
CA ASP A 63 7.28 15.06 -17.35
C ASP A 63 7.94 14.25 -16.20
N PRO A 64 9.23 13.85 -16.26
CA PRO A 64 9.89 13.17 -15.14
C PRO A 64 9.85 13.96 -13.83
N SER A 65 10.06 15.27 -13.87
CA SER A 65 9.99 16.13 -12.67
C SER A 65 8.57 16.26 -12.14
N ASN A 66 7.58 16.36 -13.01
CA ASN A 66 6.16 16.32 -12.61
C ASN A 66 5.82 15.00 -11.93
N ARG A 67 6.23 13.86 -12.50
CA ARG A 67 5.97 12.53 -11.91
C ARG A 67 6.57 12.39 -10.51
N ARG A 68 7.80 12.90 -10.30
CA ARG A 68 8.43 12.97 -8.97
C ARG A 68 7.65 13.87 -8.01
N ALA A 69 7.23 15.05 -8.46
CA ALA A 69 6.42 15.96 -7.65
C ALA A 69 5.08 15.32 -7.22
N ILE A 70 4.42 14.62 -8.15
CA ILE A 70 3.18 13.87 -7.87
C ILE A 70 3.43 12.81 -6.80
N LEU A 71 4.46 11.97 -6.95
CA LEU A 71 4.78 10.93 -5.96
C LEU A 71 5.00 11.51 -4.56
N VAL A 72 5.80 12.57 -4.45
CA VAL A 72 6.10 13.23 -3.17
C VAL A 72 4.85 13.84 -2.55
N GLN A 73 4.01 14.52 -3.34
CA GLN A 73 2.78 15.11 -2.83
C GLN A 73 1.74 14.06 -2.44
N SER A 74 1.62 12.96 -3.19
CA SER A 74 0.74 11.85 -2.83
C SER A 74 1.15 11.23 -1.50
N TYR A 75 2.46 11.06 -1.26
CA TYR A 75 2.98 10.64 0.04
C TYR A 75 2.56 11.59 1.17
N TRP A 76 2.72 12.91 1.01
CA TRP A 76 2.33 13.86 2.05
C TRP A 76 0.82 13.85 2.29
N ARG A 77 -0.01 13.71 1.25
CA ARG A 77 -1.47 13.60 1.38
C ARG A 77 -1.87 12.38 2.21
N CYS A 78 -1.23 11.22 1.98
CA CYS A 78 -1.52 9.99 2.72
C CYS A 78 -1.51 10.19 4.24
N PHE A 79 -0.49 10.89 4.76
CA PHE A 79 -0.35 11.12 6.20
C PHE A 79 -1.00 12.42 6.66
N GLY A 80 -1.02 13.46 5.82
CA GLY A 80 -1.59 14.77 6.14
C GLY A 80 -3.12 14.80 6.20
N LEU A 81 -3.79 13.83 5.56
CA LEU A 81 -5.25 13.69 5.56
C LEU A 81 -5.73 12.51 6.42
N TRP A 82 -4.82 11.84 7.13
CA TRP A 82 -5.12 10.60 7.84
C TRP A 82 -6.23 10.78 8.89
N SER A 83 -7.21 9.89 8.87
CA SER A 83 -8.20 9.71 9.93
C SER A 83 -8.63 8.23 10.02
N PRO A 84 -9.28 7.80 11.12
CA PRO A 84 -9.86 6.45 11.19
C PRO A 84 -10.92 6.16 10.11
N ASP A 85 -11.57 7.20 9.58
CA ASP A 85 -12.61 7.09 8.54
C ASP A 85 -12.02 7.05 7.12
N ASP A 86 -10.87 7.70 6.90
CA ASP A 86 -10.24 7.82 5.59
C ASP A 86 -8.72 7.88 5.78
N TRP A 87 -8.03 6.87 5.24
CA TRP A 87 -6.58 6.73 5.38
C TRP A 87 -5.96 6.01 4.18
N ALA A 88 -4.69 6.32 3.94
CA ALA A 88 -3.85 5.64 2.96
C ALA A 88 -2.46 5.38 3.56
N LEU A 89 -2.04 4.12 3.58
CA LEU A 89 -0.77 3.68 4.16
C LEU A 89 0.16 3.15 3.06
N PRO A 90 1.07 3.99 2.54
CA PRO A 90 2.06 3.55 1.56
C PRO A 90 3.20 2.80 2.24
N PHE A 91 3.53 1.62 1.72
CA PHE A 91 4.69 0.83 2.11
C PHE A 91 5.77 0.86 1.02
N ALA A 92 7.00 1.17 1.42
CA ALA A 92 8.19 0.87 0.63
C ALA A 92 8.39 -0.65 0.61
N VAL A 93 8.51 -1.22 -0.59
CA VAL A 93 8.68 -2.66 -0.80
C VAL A 93 10.15 -2.95 -1.06
N ARG A 94 10.75 -3.78 -0.22
CA ARG A 94 12.16 -4.19 -0.32
C ARG A 94 12.27 -5.70 -0.48
N LEU A 95 13.19 -6.16 -1.33
CA LEU A 95 13.52 -7.57 -1.50
C LEU A 95 15.01 -7.75 -1.21
N GLY A 96 15.36 -8.52 -0.19
CA GLY A 96 16.77 -8.65 0.23
C GLY A 96 17.42 -7.32 0.64
N GLY A 97 16.61 -6.33 1.06
CA GLY A 97 17.04 -4.97 1.42
C GLY A 97 16.94 -3.93 0.28
N ASP A 98 16.92 -4.38 -0.97
CA ASP A 98 16.83 -3.49 -2.13
C ASP A 98 15.42 -2.96 -2.33
N LEU A 99 15.29 -1.64 -2.48
CA LEU A 99 14.01 -0.99 -2.75
C LEU A 99 13.55 -1.32 -4.18
N ILE A 100 12.42 -2.01 -4.32
CA ILE A 100 11.91 -2.49 -5.61
C ILE A 100 10.54 -1.93 -5.97
N GLY A 101 9.88 -1.19 -5.07
CA GLY A 101 8.62 -0.55 -5.40
C GLY A 101 7.84 -0.06 -4.20
N MET A 102 6.53 0.04 -4.39
CA MET A 102 5.60 0.55 -3.39
C MET A 102 4.28 -0.22 -3.44
N GLN A 103 3.70 -0.48 -2.27
CA GLN A 103 2.37 -1.06 -2.09
C GLN A 103 1.62 -0.17 -1.12
N THR A 104 0.49 0.38 -1.53
CA THR A 104 -0.40 1.17 -0.66
C THR A 104 -1.56 0.30 -0.24
N LEU A 105 -1.93 0.38 1.04
CA LEU A 105 -3.21 -0.10 1.57
C LEU A 105 -4.05 1.12 1.93
N GLU A 106 -5.30 1.14 1.50
CA GLU A 106 -6.17 2.32 1.59
C GLU A 106 -7.50 1.93 2.21
N GLY A 107 -8.08 2.81 3.03
CA GLY A 107 -9.37 2.61 3.69
C GLY A 107 -10.24 3.85 3.54
N PRO A 108 -10.79 4.12 2.34
CA PRO A 108 -11.81 5.15 2.19
C PRO A 108 -13.10 4.71 2.90
N ASP A 109 -13.75 5.62 3.62
CA ASP A 109 -14.97 5.37 4.40
C ASP A 109 -14.88 4.11 5.30
N TYR A 110 -13.68 3.84 5.83
CA TYR A 110 -13.30 2.52 6.33
C TYR A 110 -14.14 2.01 7.50
N ARG A 111 -14.51 2.89 8.45
CA ARG A 111 -15.32 2.46 9.59
C ARG A 111 -16.74 2.07 9.19
N ALA A 112 -17.27 2.66 8.11
CA ALA A 112 -18.61 2.35 7.60
C ALA A 112 -18.58 1.08 6.73
N GLU A 113 -17.67 1.01 5.77
CA GLU A 113 -17.67 -0.04 4.75
C GLU A 113 -16.84 -1.27 5.12
N ARG A 114 -15.90 -1.12 6.07
CA ARG A 114 -14.90 -2.12 6.48
C ARG A 114 -14.20 -2.76 5.27
N THR A 115 -14.11 -2.05 4.16
CA THR A 115 -13.51 -2.49 2.91
C THR A 115 -12.23 -1.68 2.69
N VAL A 116 -11.15 -2.37 2.32
CA VAL A 116 -9.89 -1.72 1.94
C VAL A 116 -9.69 -1.76 0.42
N ASP A 117 -8.98 -0.77 -0.11
CA ASP A 117 -8.46 -0.77 -1.48
C ASP A 117 -6.91 -0.85 -1.45
N SER A 118 -6.30 -1.09 -2.60
CA SER A 118 -4.86 -1.16 -2.74
C SER A 118 -4.38 -0.72 -4.12
N SER A 119 -3.34 0.09 -4.12
CA SER A 119 -2.57 0.49 -5.30
C SER A 119 -1.12 0.02 -5.15
N SER A 120 -0.42 -0.23 -6.27
CA SER A 120 0.96 -0.72 -6.19
C SER A 120 1.74 -0.59 -7.49
N TRP A 121 3.06 -0.56 -7.38
CA TRP A 121 3.97 -0.69 -8.52
C TRP A 121 5.29 -1.33 -8.12
N LEU A 122 5.94 -1.94 -9.10
CA LEU A 122 7.28 -2.52 -8.97
C LEU A 122 8.16 -2.03 -10.13
N VAL A 123 9.46 -1.92 -9.87
CA VAL A 123 10.47 -1.79 -10.94
C VAL A 123 10.37 -2.96 -11.90
N ARG A 124 10.69 -2.73 -13.18
CA ARG A 124 10.51 -3.73 -14.25
C ARG A 124 11.17 -5.07 -13.92
N ASP A 125 12.39 -5.03 -13.39
CA ASP A 125 13.17 -6.24 -13.10
C ASP A 125 12.59 -7.09 -11.96
N ALA A 126 11.70 -6.54 -11.14
CA ALA A 126 11.03 -7.28 -10.07
C ALA A 126 9.66 -7.85 -10.49
N ARG A 127 9.12 -7.47 -11.66
CA ARG A 127 7.80 -7.93 -12.14
C ARG A 127 7.86 -9.38 -12.60
N GLY A 128 6.74 -10.10 -12.46
CA GLY A 128 6.62 -11.50 -12.90
C GLY A 128 7.39 -12.54 -12.07
N LYS A 129 8.08 -12.13 -11.00
CA LYS A 129 8.93 -12.99 -10.16
C LYS A 129 8.30 -13.41 -8.82
N GLY A 130 7.03 -13.07 -8.60
CA GLY A 130 6.30 -13.40 -7.36
C GLY A 130 6.14 -12.25 -6.37
N SER A 131 7.05 -11.26 -6.36
CA SER A 131 7.03 -10.15 -5.38
C SER A 131 5.71 -9.38 -5.34
N GLY A 132 5.03 -9.23 -6.49
CA GLY A 132 3.72 -8.58 -6.55
C GLY A 132 2.62 -9.35 -5.80
N LYS A 133 2.68 -10.69 -5.79
CA LYS A 133 1.78 -11.52 -4.99
C LYS A 133 2.11 -11.39 -3.51
N ASP A 134 3.39 -11.44 -3.17
CA ASP A 134 3.84 -11.43 -1.77
C ASP A 134 3.58 -10.08 -1.09
N MET A 135 3.81 -8.96 -1.77
CA MET A 135 3.51 -7.63 -1.22
C MET A 135 2.01 -7.43 -0.99
N ARG A 136 1.17 -7.94 -1.91
CA ARG A 136 -0.30 -7.86 -1.78
C ARG A 136 -0.79 -8.78 -0.67
N ARG A 137 -0.22 -9.97 -0.56
CA ARG A 137 -0.51 -10.92 0.52
C ARG A 137 -0.20 -10.35 1.89
N ALA A 138 0.91 -9.62 2.02
CA ALA A 138 1.29 -8.94 3.25
C ALA A 138 0.22 -7.93 3.69
N ILE A 139 -0.19 -7.01 2.81
CA ILE A 139 -1.19 -6.00 3.17
C ILE A 139 -2.60 -6.58 3.38
N LEU A 140 -2.95 -7.67 2.70
CA LEU A 140 -4.22 -8.37 2.93
C LEU A 140 -4.26 -9.02 4.31
N GLU A 141 -3.16 -9.62 4.75
CA GLU A 141 -3.09 -10.16 6.10
C GLU A 141 -3.21 -9.04 7.14
N LEU A 142 -2.53 -7.91 6.94
CA LEU A 142 -2.71 -6.74 7.81
C LEU A 142 -4.18 -6.31 7.88
N ALA A 143 -4.82 -6.13 6.72
CA ALA A 143 -6.21 -5.68 6.64
C ALA A 143 -7.19 -6.65 7.30
N PHE A 144 -7.11 -7.94 6.97
CA PHE A 144 -8.09 -8.94 7.42
C PHE A 144 -7.84 -9.42 8.85
N ARG A 145 -6.59 -9.65 9.24
CA ARG A 145 -6.27 -10.19 10.56
C ARG A 145 -6.23 -9.13 11.63
N HIS A 146 -5.63 -7.97 11.34
CA HIS A 146 -5.35 -6.96 12.37
C HIS A 146 -6.29 -5.75 12.32
N LEU A 147 -6.66 -5.27 11.13
CA LEU A 147 -7.55 -4.11 11.02
C LEU A 147 -9.04 -4.50 11.05
N GLY A 148 -9.34 -5.79 10.86
CA GLY A 148 -10.70 -6.30 10.86
C GLY A 148 -11.50 -5.85 9.64
N ALA A 149 -10.83 -5.63 8.50
CA ALA A 149 -11.52 -5.45 7.23
C ALA A 149 -12.38 -6.68 6.92
N GLU A 150 -13.53 -6.47 6.31
CA GLU A 150 -14.44 -7.53 5.86
C GLU A 150 -14.22 -7.88 4.40
N ALA A 151 -13.69 -6.94 3.61
CA ALA A 151 -13.30 -7.17 2.24
C ALA A 151 -12.11 -6.32 1.79
N ALA A 152 -11.50 -6.76 0.70
CA ALA A 152 -10.53 -5.98 -0.03
C ALA A 152 -10.94 -5.88 -1.50
N VAL A 153 -10.83 -4.68 -2.06
CA VAL A 153 -11.04 -4.39 -3.48
C VAL A 153 -9.73 -3.95 -4.13
N SER A 154 -9.73 -3.99 -5.45
CA SER A 154 -8.69 -3.41 -6.29
C SER A 154 -9.26 -3.24 -7.70
N SER A 155 -8.59 -2.49 -8.55
CA SER A 155 -8.91 -2.43 -9.96
C SER A 155 -7.64 -2.34 -10.81
N ALA A 156 -7.74 -2.77 -12.06
CA ALA A 156 -6.68 -2.63 -13.03
C ALA A 156 -7.25 -2.52 -14.44
N VAL A 157 -6.55 -1.81 -15.33
CA VAL A 157 -6.85 -1.83 -16.76
C VAL A 157 -6.87 -3.29 -17.23
N VAL A 158 -7.84 -3.65 -18.08
CA VAL A 158 -8.03 -5.03 -18.56
C VAL A 158 -6.78 -5.63 -19.21
N ASP A 159 -5.96 -4.80 -19.85
CA ASP A 159 -4.69 -5.20 -20.49
C ASP A 159 -3.54 -5.35 -19.49
N ASN A 160 -3.70 -4.90 -18.24
CA ASN A 160 -2.74 -5.13 -17.16
C ASN A 160 -2.89 -6.54 -16.57
N GLY A 161 -2.54 -7.55 -17.38
CA GLY A 161 -2.59 -8.95 -17.00
C GLY A 161 -1.74 -9.31 -15.78
N SER A 162 -0.70 -8.54 -15.47
CA SER A 162 0.14 -8.75 -14.28
C SER A 162 -0.64 -8.45 -13.00
N SER A 163 -1.34 -7.31 -12.92
CA SER A 163 -2.11 -6.95 -11.71
C SER A 163 -3.31 -7.89 -11.52
N LEU A 164 -4.07 -8.15 -12.59
CA LEU A 164 -5.20 -9.08 -12.53
C LEU A 164 -4.77 -10.52 -12.23
N GLY A 165 -3.60 -10.95 -12.72
CA GLY A 165 -3.01 -12.23 -12.39
C GLY A 165 -2.67 -12.37 -10.91
N VAL A 166 -2.14 -11.31 -10.28
CA VAL A 166 -1.92 -11.26 -8.82
C VAL A 166 -3.26 -11.39 -8.08
N SER A 167 -4.26 -10.59 -8.46
CA SER A 167 -5.58 -10.61 -7.81
C SER A 167 -6.22 -12.00 -7.86
N ARG A 168 -6.28 -12.63 -9.05
CA ARG A 168 -6.84 -13.97 -9.22
C ARG A 168 -6.08 -15.03 -8.41
N ALA A 169 -4.75 -14.95 -8.38
CA ALA A 169 -3.91 -15.87 -7.61
C ALA A 169 -4.16 -15.77 -6.09
N LEU A 170 -4.63 -14.62 -5.61
CA LEU A 170 -4.96 -14.35 -4.21
C LEU A 170 -6.44 -14.56 -3.87
N GLY A 171 -7.24 -15.05 -4.82
CA GLY A 171 -8.65 -15.41 -4.59
C GLY A 171 -9.63 -14.26 -4.81
N TYR A 172 -9.20 -13.13 -5.36
CA TYR A 172 -10.14 -12.10 -5.80
C TYR A 172 -11.00 -12.62 -6.95
N ARG A 173 -12.25 -12.17 -6.95
CA ARG A 173 -13.23 -12.41 -8.01
C ARG A 173 -13.52 -11.12 -8.75
N ASP A 174 -13.74 -11.22 -10.05
CA ASP A 174 -14.17 -10.11 -10.89
C ASP A 174 -15.58 -9.68 -10.46
N THR A 175 -15.81 -8.37 -10.29
CA THR A 175 -17.12 -7.82 -9.87
C THR A 175 -17.83 -7.09 -11.00
N HIS A 176 -17.26 -5.99 -11.46
CA HIS A 176 -17.80 -5.16 -12.53
C HIS A 176 -16.66 -4.49 -13.31
N THR A 177 -17.01 -3.85 -14.42
CA THR A 177 -16.09 -3.02 -15.20
C THR A 177 -16.50 -1.56 -15.15
N SER A 178 -15.52 -0.67 -15.30
CA SER A 178 -15.76 0.77 -15.47
C SER A 178 -14.83 1.34 -16.53
N THR A 179 -15.09 2.56 -16.98
CA THR A 179 -14.22 3.27 -17.93
C THR A 179 -13.44 4.36 -17.20
N LEU A 180 -12.12 4.40 -17.37
CA LEU A 180 -11.30 5.53 -16.95
C LEU A 180 -11.71 6.76 -17.74
N GLN A 181 -12.20 7.80 -17.06
CA GLN A 181 -12.75 8.99 -17.73
C GLN A 181 -11.71 9.70 -18.61
N HIS A 182 -10.42 9.65 -18.25
CA HIS A 182 -9.37 10.34 -18.97
C HIS A 182 -8.86 9.57 -20.19
N SER A 183 -8.59 8.27 -20.07
CA SER A 183 -7.99 7.46 -21.15
C SER A 183 -9.02 6.69 -21.98
N GLY A 184 -10.23 6.49 -21.47
CA GLY A 184 -11.25 5.62 -22.08
C GLY A 184 -10.97 4.13 -21.88
N GLU A 185 -9.91 3.76 -21.18
CA GLU A 185 -9.56 2.37 -20.91
C GLU A 185 -10.56 1.71 -19.96
N THR A 186 -10.78 0.42 -20.15
CA THR A 186 -11.67 -0.36 -19.29
C THR A 186 -10.90 -0.88 -18.07
N LEU A 187 -11.41 -0.58 -16.87
CA LEU A 187 -10.97 -1.17 -15.62
C LEU A 187 -11.80 -2.41 -15.30
N GLN A 188 -11.12 -3.48 -14.89
CA GLN A 188 -11.73 -4.60 -14.20
C GLN A 188 -11.60 -4.37 -12.69
N HIS A 189 -12.75 -4.33 -12.00
CA HIS A 189 -12.81 -4.28 -10.54
C HIS A 189 -12.86 -5.69 -9.97
N VAL A 190 -12.13 -5.91 -8.90
CA VAL A 190 -11.99 -7.22 -8.26
C VAL A 190 -12.20 -7.10 -6.75
N ARG A 191 -12.74 -8.16 -6.14
CA ARG A 191 -13.02 -8.19 -4.69
C ARG A 191 -12.70 -9.56 -4.09
N VAL A 192 -12.16 -9.56 -2.86
CA VAL A 192 -12.01 -10.75 -2.03
C VAL A 192 -12.61 -10.49 -0.65
N GLU A 193 -13.39 -11.45 -0.16
CA GLU A 193 -14.00 -11.39 1.17
C GLU A 193 -13.06 -11.99 2.22
N ARG A 194 -13.14 -11.48 3.45
CA ARG A 194 -12.34 -11.95 4.58
C ARG A 194 -12.48 -13.46 4.80
N ALA A 195 -13.69 -13.99 4.68
CA ALA A 195 -13.97 -15.41 4.89
C ALA A 195 -13.21 -16.29 3.88
N ASP A 196 -13.22 -15.90 2.60
CA ASP A 196 -12.49 -16.58 1.52
C ASP A 196 -10.98 -16.50 1.75
N TRP A 197 -10.48 -15.33 2.17
CA TRP A 197 -9.07 -15.14 2.53
C TRP A 197 -8.63 -16.08 3.65
N VAL A 198 -9.36 -16.07 4.77
CA VAL A 198 -9.04 -16.89 5.95
C VAL A 198 -9.09 -18.38 5.60
N ALA A 199 -10.10 -18.83 4.86
CA ALA A 199 -10.23 -20.22 4.43
C ALA A 199 -9.08 -20.67 3.51
N SER A 200 -8.48 -19.74 2.74
CA SER A 200 -7.38 -20.07 1.83
C SER A 200 -6.05 -20.34 2.53
N GLY A 201 -5.86 -19.88 3.78
CA GLY A 201 -4.61 -20.01 4.53
C GLY A 201 -3.42 -19.24 3.94
N ARG A 202 -3.63 -18.39 2.92
CA ARG A 202 -2.55 -17.71 2.17
C ARG A 202 -1.74 -16.71 2.99
N GLY A 203 -2.29 -16.21 4.10
CA GLY A 203 -1.62 -15.25 4.99
C GLY A 203 -0.84 -15.86 6.16
N THR A 204 -0.85 -17.19 6.31
CA THR A 204 -0.37 -17.87 7.54
C THR A 204 1.12 -17.71 7.84
N ASP A 205 1.94 -17.44 6.84
CA ASP A 205 3.39 -17.19 6.91
C ASP A 205 3.76 -15.71 6.67
N VAL A 206 2.78 -14.81 6.73
CA VAL A 206 3.03 -13.37 6.77
C VAL A 206 3.32 -12.98 8.21
N GLU A 207 4.48 -12.38 8.44
CA GLU A 207 4.85 -11.84 9.75
C GLU A 207 4.52 -10.36 9.82
N ILE A 208 3.79 -9.94 10.85
CA ILE A 208 3.42 -8.54 11.08
C ILE A 208 3.83 -8.14 12.49
N THR A 209 4.60 -7.06 12.62
CA THR A 209 5.03 -6.52 13.91
C THR A 209 4.77 -5.01 13.99
N GLY A 210 4.75 -4.48 15.22
CA GLY A 210 4.50 -3.07 15.49
C GLY A 210 3.03 -2.63 15.31
N VAL A 211 2.11 -3.58 15.13
CA VAL A 211 0.71 -3.30 14.81
C VAL A 211 -0.10 -2.82 16.01
N ASP A 212 0.13 -3.34 17.20
CA ASP A 212 -0.70 -3.03 18.38
C ASP A 212 -0.70 -1.53 18.71
N ALA A 213 0.48 -0.88 18.65
CA ALA A 213 0.60 0.56 18.88
C ALA A 213 -0.04 1.41 17.76
N ALA A 214 -0.22 0.83 16.58
CA ALA A 214 -0.82 1.48 15.41
C ALA A 214 -2.35 1.40 15.38
N LEU A 215 -2.96 0.40 16.04
CA LEU A 215 -4.41 0.17 16.01
C LEU A 215 -5.27 1.42 16.32
N PRO A 216 -4.94 2.27 17.32
CA PRO A 216 -5.75 3.47 17.61
C PRO A 216 -5.87 4.44 16.44
N PHE A 217 -4.87 4.51 15.55
CA PHE A 217 -4.88 5.38 14.36
C PHE A 217 -5.85 4.89 13.28
N PHE A 218 -6.28 3.63 13.36
CA PHE A 218 -7.34 3.04 12.55
C PHE A 218 -8.70 3.06 13.26
N GLY A 219 -8.79 3.68 14.45
CA GLY A 219 -9.99 3.64 15.28
C GLY A 219 -10.23 2.29 15.96
N LEU A 220 -9.15 1.52 16.17
CA LEU A 220 -9.19 0.17 16.75
C LEU A 220 -8.37 0.11 18.05
N GLY A 221 -8.63 -0.90 18.88
CA GLY A 221 -8.00 -1.06 20.19
C GLY A 221 -8.96 -0.75 21.33
N ASP A 222 -8.58 -1.11 22.55
CA ASP A 222 -9.46 -1.02 23.72
C ASP A 222 -9.78 0.44 24.06
N GLY A 223 -10.97 0.86 23.66
CA GLY A 223 -11.57 2.13 24.01
C GLY A 223 -12.98 1.93 24.52
N GLY A 224 -13.12 1.37 25.73
CA GLY A 224 -14.38 1.37 26.51
C GLY A 224 -15.47 0.41 26.03
#